data_AF-A0A2N3GWM7-F1
#
_entry.id   AF-A0A2N3GWM7-F1
#
_cell.length_a   1.000
_cell.length_b   1.000
_cell.length_c   1.000
_cell.angle_alpha   90.00
_cell.angle_beta   90.00
_cell.angle_gamma   90.00
#
_symmetry.space_group_name_H-M   'P 1'
#
loop_
_entity.id
_entity.type
_entity.pdbx_description
1 polymer ?
#
loop_
_entity_poly.entity_id
_entity_poly.type
_entity_poly.pdbx_seq_one_letter_code
_entity_poly.pdbx_strand_id
1 'polypeptide(L)'
;MDLRSKKTIAMLVGGALVIGLAGGLLGFLLRGPAVQDALDRAERAEQQLAAAESSAPVEPTPSAEPTTPAVVDPGTPAASTAEDGKHFAYIKTIVDKNGGTYITVDYAEMLTGQAAADAAAAAGEESPPPNDYFISNNNKKLREFPVDTAINVTLTSTAQGVKPEGYSVPFGDFQNIFTGVVSGPDLSRQPFWITIKDGTITIIAEQYLP
;
A
#
# COMPACT_ATOMS: atom_id res chain seq x y z
N MET A 1 -58.93 25.66 16.10
CA MET A 1 -58.11 24.85 15.18
C MET A 1 -58.00 23.47 15.79
N ASP A 2 -58.68 22.51 15.17
CA ASP A 2 -58.90 21.15 15.64
C ASP A 2 -57.79 20.24 15.07
N LEU A 3 -57.06 19.53 15.93
CA LEU A 3 -56.14 18.47 15.55
C LEU A 3 -56.54 17.19 16.29
N ARG A 4 -57.54 16.49 15.77
CA ARG A 4 -57.76 15.08 16.10
C ARG A 4 -57.27 14.17 14.97
N SER A 5 -56.39 13.26 15.38
CA SER A 5 -56.34 11.85 14.99
C SER A 5 -55.80 11.49 13.59
N LYS A 6 -54.78 10.63 13.58
CA LYS A 6 -54.64 9.44 12.70
C LYS A 6 -53.34 8.67 13.02
N LYS A 7 -53.31 8.04 14.20
CA LYS A 7 -52.74 6.68 14.32
C LYS A 7 -53.91 5.73 14.16
N THR A 8 -53.71 4.60 13.49
CA THR A 8 -54.68 3.51 13.27
C THR A 8 -55.54 3.61 11.99
N ILE A 9 -54.93 3.31 10.83
CA ILE A 9 -55.57 2.44 9.85
C ILE A 9 -54.52 1.40 9.49
N ALA A 10 -54.52 0.33 10.28
CA ALA A 10 -53.88 -0.92 9.92
C ALA A 10 -54.76 -1.63 8.88
N MET A 11 -54.09 -2.22 7.89
CA MET A 11 -54.31 -3.57 7.37
C MET A 11 -55.56 -3.91 6.54
N LEU A 12 -55.27 -4.81 5.58
CA LEU A 12 -56.12 -5.72 4.79
C LEU A 12 -56.72 -5.08 3.54
N VAL A 13 -56.43 -5.53 2.31
CA VAL A 13 -56.48 -6.89 1.74
C VAL A 13 -55.50 -6.89 0.54
N GLY A 14 -54.52 -7.79 0.38
CA GLY A 14 -54.67 -9.21 0.08
C GLY A 14 -54.40 -9.43 -1.42
N GLY A 15 -53.27 -10.05 -1.76
CA GLY A 15 -52.93 -10.36 -3.15
C GLY A 15 -51.52 -10.90 -3.34
N ALA A 16 -51.30 -12.16 -2.94
CA ALA A 16 -50.17 -12.93 -3.42
C ALA A 16 -50.36 -13.23 -4.91
N LEU A 17 -49.40 -12.85 -5.76
CA LEU A 17 -49.20 -13.50 -7.05
C LEU A 17 -47.73 -13.42 -7.46
N VAL A 18 -47.01 -14.50 -7.18
CA VAL A 18 -45.73 -14.83 -7.81
C VAL A 18 -46.01 -15.23 -9.24
N ILE A 19 -45.72 -14.38 -10.21
CA ILE A 19 -45.38 -14.75 -11.58
C ILE A 19 -44.28 -13.82 -12.05
N GLY A 20 -43.14 -14.39 -12.44
CA GLY A 20 -41.95 -13.66 -12.86
C GLY A 20 -42.18 -12.80 -14.10
N LEU A 21 -41.55 -11.63 -14.11
CA LEU A 21 -41.32 -10.83 -15.30
C LEU A 21 -39.84 -10.50 -15.37
N ALA A 22 -39.15 -11.32 -16.16
CA ALA A 22 -38.03 -10.86 -16.95
C ALA A 22 -38.45 -9.59 -17.73
N GLY A 23 -37.59 -8.56 -17.71
CA GLY A 23 -37.75 -7.38 -18.56
C GLY A 23 -38.51 -6.22 -17.90
N GLY A 24 -37.84 -5.42 -17.08
CA GLY A 24 -38.48 -4.21 -16.55
C GLY A 24 -37.68 -3.34 -15.58
N LEU A 25 -36.37 -3.51 -15.47
CA LEU A 25 -35.50 -2.55 -14.76
C LEU A 25 -34.30 -2.18 -15.66
N LEU A 26 -34.63 -1.91 -16.92
CA LEU A 26 -33.75 -1.26 -17.86
C LEU A 26 -33.90 0.25 -17.69
N GLY A 27 -32.81 0.92 -17.33
CA GLY A 27 -32.57 2.31 -17.71
C GLY A 27 -32.84 3.37 -16.65
N PHE A 28 -31.89 3.58 -15.72
CA PHE A 28 -31.61 4.97 -15.34
C PHE A 28 -30.20 5.31 -14.83
N LEU A 29 -29.32 4.39 -14.41
CA LEU A 29 -28.02 4.86 -13.85
C LEU A 29 -26.80 4.09 -14.39
N LEU A 30 -25.94 4.86 -15.08
CA LEU A 30 -24.53 4.63 -15.43
C LEU A 30 -24.23 3.99 -16.80
N ARG A 31 -24.67 4.66 -17.87
CA ARG A 31 -24.07 4.56 -19.21
C ARG A 31 -23.10 5.74 -19.39
N GLY A 32 -21.89 5.61 -18.85
CA GLY A 32 -20.81 6.59 -19.03
C GLY A 32 -19.87 6.19 -20.19
N PRO A 33 -19.24 7.15 -20.87
CA PRO A 33 -18.30 6.88 -21.99
C PRO A 33 -17.16 5.94 -21.58
N ALA A 34 -16.78 5.96 -20.30
CA ALA A 34 -15.76 5.08 -19.73
C ALA A 34 -16.10 3.57 -19.80
N VAL A 35 -17.39 3.19 -19.81
CA VAL A 35 -17.81 1.78 -19.91
C VAL A 35 -17.76 1.31 -21.36
N GLN A 36 -18.11 2.18 -22.31
CA GLN A 36 -17.96 1.92 -23.74
C GLN A 36 -16.47 1.85 -24.14
N ASP A 37 -15.63 2.74 -23.60
CA ASP A 37 -14.18 2.69 -23.80
C ASP A 37 -13.51 1.45 -23.19
N ALA A 38 -14.13 0.83 -22.18
CA ALA A 38 -13.63 -0.40 -21.57
C ALA A 38 -13.98 -1.63 -22.42
N LEU A 39 -15.21 -1.69 -22.96
CA LEU A 39 -15.64 -2.73 -23.90
C LEU A 39 -14.82 -2.68 -25.20
N ASP A 40 -14.65 -1.49 -25.76
CA ASP A 40 -13.87 -1.25 -26.99
C ASP A 40 -12.37 -1.56 -26.83
N ARG A 41 -11.84 -1.48 -25.60
CA ARG A 41 -10.45 -1.88 -25.29
C ARG A 41 -10.31 -3.39 -25.11
N ALA A 42 -11.31 -4.05 -24.53
CA ALA A 42 -11.32 -5.50 -24.39
C ALA A 42 -11.34 -6.20 -25.77
N GLU A 43 -12.19 -5.74 -26.70
CA GLU A 43 -12.24 -6.30 -28.07
C GLU A 43 -10.93 -6.10 -28.85
N ARG A 44 -10.26 -4.96 -28.67
CA ARG A 44 -8.94 -4.71 -29.30
C ARG A 44 -7.83 -5.58 -28.70
N ALA A 45 -7.88 -5.86 -27.40
CA ALA A 45 -6.91 -6.74 -26.75
C ALA A 45 -7.05 -8.19 -27.24
N GLU A 46 -8.29 -8.67 -27.42
CA GLU A 46 -8.55 -10.00 -28.01
C GLU A 46 -8.07 -10.08 -29.46
N GLN A 47 -8.28 -9.03 -30.27
CA GLN A 47 -7.76 -8.98 -31.63
C GLN A 47 -6.22 -8.91 -31.68
N GLN A 48 -5.57 -8.27 -30.71
CA GLN A 48 -4.11 -8.24 -30.59
C GLN A 48 -3.52 -9.58 -30.14
N LEU A 49 -4.19 -10.30 -29.22
CA LEU A 49 -3.78 -11.68 -28.88
C LEU A 49 -3.96 -12.62 -30.07
N ALA A 50 -5.07 -12.52 -30.81
CA ALA A 50 -5.32 -13.34 -31.99
C ALA A 50 -4.33 -13.03 -33.14
N ALA A 51 -3.86 -11.78 -33.26
CA ALA A 51 -2.82 -11.41 -34.21
C ALA A 51 -1.41 -11.86 -33.76
N ALA A 52 -1.13 -11.94 -32.46
CA ALA A 52 0.14 -12.39 -31.91
C ALA A 52 0.35 -13.92 -32.03
N GLU A 53 -0.70 -14.72 -32.15
CA GLU A 53 -0.59 -16.17 -32.40
C GLU A 53 -0.37 -16.53 -33.88
N SER A 54 -0.51 -15.58 -34.82
CA SER A 54 -0.37 -15.79 -36.27
C SER A 54 0.75 -14.94 -36.88
N SER A 55 1.92 -14.94 -36.25
CA SER A 55 3.15 -14.38 -36.82
C SER A 55 4.39 -15.06 -36.23
N ALA A 56 4.64 -16.30 -36.65
CA ALA A 56 6.01 -16.77 -36.75
C ALA A 56 6.55 -16.36 -38.12
N PRO A 57 7.65 -15.60 -38.18
CA PRO A 57 8.58 -15.85 -39.27
C PRO A 57 10.07 -15.73 -38.90
N VAL A 58 10.79 -16.81 -39.23
CA VAL A 58 12.02 -16.90 -40.05
C VAL A 58 13.09 -15.80 -39.91
N GLU A 59 14.29 -16.23 -39.50
CA GLU A 59 15.57 -15.49 -39.64
C GLU A 59 15.81 -15.00 -41.09
N PRO A 60 16.45 -13.84 -41.27
CA PRO A 60 17.84 -13.87 -41.71
C PRO A 60 18.74 -12.75 -41.13
N THR A 61 20.04 -13.04 -41.06
CA THR A 61 21.17 -12.12 -40.83
C THR A 61 21.87 -11.81 -42.18
N PRO A 62 22.82 -10.86 -42.30
CA PRO A 62 22.81 -9.41 -42.02
C PRO A 62 23.16 -8.57 -43.28
N SER A 63 22.89 -7.26 -43.27
CA SER A 63 23.63 -6.30 -44.12
C SER A 63 23.67 -4.92 -43.47
N ALA A 64 24.87 -4.38 -43.35
CA ALA A 64 25.19 -3.10 -42.74
C ALA A 64 24.97 -1.92 -43.70
N GLU A 65 24.54 -0.77 -43.16
CA GLU A 65 25.07 0.55 -43.50
C GLU A 65 24.76 1.57 -42.38
N PRO A 66 25.61 2.61 -42.21
CA PRO A 66 25.64 3.43 -41.01
C PRO A 66 24.74 4.66 -41.15
N THR A 67 23.83 4.83 -40.20
CA THR A 67 23.10 6.09 -40.03
C THR A 67 23.21 6.50 -38.58
N THR A 68 23.94 7.58 -38.32
CA THR A 68 23.87 8.31 -37.06
C THR A 68 22.47 8.88 -36.87
N PRO A 69 21.88 8.77 -35.68
CA PRO A 69 21.04 9.85 -35.18
C PRO A 69 21.45 10.29 -33.78
N ALA A 70 21.51 11.62 -33.64
CA ALA A 70 21.06 12.44 -32.53
C ALA A 70 21.22 11.91 -31.10
N VAL A 71 21.94 12.70 -30.31
CA VAL A 71 21.78 12.85 -28.86
C VAL A 71 20.29 12.91 -28.52
N VAL A 72 19.80 11.86 -27.86
CA VAL A 72 18.56 11.87 -27.10
C VAL A 72 18.95 11.37 -25.73
N ASP A 73 18.87 12.24 -24.75
CA ASP A 73 18.80 11.88 -23.33
C ASP A 73 17.46 11.15 -23.14
N PRO A 74 17.44 9.83 -22.89
CA PRO A 74 16.25 9.20 -22.37
C PRO A 74 16.38 9.35 -20.86
N GLY A 75 15.61 10.29 -20.29
CA GLY A 75 15.38 10.36 -18.86
C GLY A 75 15.24 8.94 -18.33
N THR A 76 16.21 8.56 -17.48
CA THR A 76 16.35 7.23 -16.93
C THR A 76 14.97 6.71 -16.54
N PRO A 77 14.47 5.63 -17.13
CA PRO A 77 13.34 4.92 -16.55
C PRO A 77 13.76 4.61 -15.13
N ALA A 78 13.01 5.09 -14.13
CA ALA A 78 13.24 4.72 -12.75
C ALA A 78 13.31 3.20 -12.71
N ALA A 79 14.51 2.67 -12.56
CA ALA A 79 14.71 1.27 -12.38
C ALA A 79 13.95 0.95 -11.11
N SER A 80 12.90 0.13 -11.19
CA SER A 80 12.32 -0.44 -9.99
C SER A 80 13.47 -1.14 -9.28
N THR A 81 13.94 -0.49 -8.22
CA THR A 81 15.08 -0.99 -7.49
C THR A 81 14.60 -2.21 -6.72
N ALA A 82 15.45 -3.22 -6.56
CA ALA A 82 15.09 -4.47 -5.88
C ALA A 82 14.55 -4.29 -4.43
N GLU A 83 14.53 -3.07 -3.92
CA GLU A 83 14.04 -2.69 -2.58
C GLU A 83 12.64 -2.03 -2.61
N ASP A 84 11.99 -1.87 -3.78
CA ASP A 84 10.62 -1.36 -3.86
C ASP A 84 9.63 -2.32 -3.16
N GLY A 85 8.64 -1.76 -2.46
CA GLY A 85 7.62 -2.53 -1.76
C GLY A 85 7.40 -2.10 -0.32
N LYS A 86 6.61 -2.91 0.41
CA LYS A 86 6.26 -2.69 1.82
C LYS A 86 7.14 -3.56 2.71
N HIS A 87 7.85 -2.95 3.65
CA HIS A 87 8.82 -3.62 4.53
C HIS A 87 8.52 -3.34 6.00
N PHE A 88 8.74 -4.35 6.84
CA PHE A 88 8.73 -4.19 8.30
C PHE A 88 10.14 -3.85 8.77
N ALA A 89 10.30 -2.77 9.52
CA ALA A 89 11.62 -2.26 9.86
C ALA A 89 11.64 -1.45 11.15
N TYR A 90 12.84 -1.30 11.72
CA TYR A 90 13.14 -0.28 12.71
C TYR A 90 13.84 0.88 12.03
N ILE A 91 13.39 2.11 12.30
CA ILE A 91 14.10 3.31 11.91
C ILE A 91 15.25 3.53 12.92
N LYS A 92 16.47 3.68 12.42
CA LYS A 92 17.68 3.83 13.24
C LYS A 92 18.15 5.27 13.28
N THR A 93 18.13 5.97 12.15
CA THR A 93 18.53 7.37 12.07
C THR A 93 17.70 8.10 11.01
N ILE A 94 17.54 9.40 11.22
CA ILE A 94 17.03 10.35 10.23
C ILE A 94 18.08 11.47 10.14
N VAL A 95 18.60 11.71 8.93
CA VAL A 95 19.68 12.67 8.70
C VAL A 95 19.41 13.51 7.47
N ASP A 96 19.66 14.81 7.57
CA ASP A 96 19.64 15.72 6.43
C ASP A 96 21.04 15.76 5.79
N LYS A 97 21.15 15.44 4.51
CA LYS A 97 22.40 15.49 3.74
C LYS A 97 22.17 15.80 2.28
N ASN A 98 23.10 16.53 1.67
CA ASN A 98 23.09 16.84 0.23
C ASN A 98 21.75 17.37 -0.31
N GLY A 99 21.06 18.23 0.46
CA GLY A 99 19.80 18.85 0.05
C GLY A 99 18.56 17.95 0.14
N GLY A 100 18.65 16.80 0.80
CA GLY A 100 17.50 15.93 1.09
C GLY A 100 17.60 15.26 2.46
N THR A 101 16.51 14.63 2.88
CA THR A 101 16.44 13.85 4.12
C THR A 101 16.54 12.36 3.81
N TYR A 102 17.29 11.65 4.63
CA TYR A 102 17.55 10.22 4.48
C TYR A 102 17.24 9.48 5.78
N ILE A 103 16.69 8.28 5.65
CA ILE A 103 16.35 7.40 6.77
C ILE A 103 17.16 6.13 6.66
N THR A 104 17.87 5.78 7.74
CA THR A 104 18.49 4.46 7.88
C THR A 104 17.53 3.51 8.57
N VAL A 105 17.28 2.36 7.95
CA VAL A 105 16.35 1.33 8.41
C VAL A 105 17.06 -0.02 8.58
N ASP A 106 16.58 -0.79 9.55
CA ASP A 106 17.01 -2.15 9.86
C ASP A 106 15.79 -3.06 9.68
N TYR A 107 15.82 -3.92 8.66
CA TYR A 107 14.68 -4.76 8.34
C TYR A 107 14.49 -5.86 9.38
N ALA A 108 13.23 -6.16 9.63
CA ALA A 108 12.80 -7.22 10.51
C ALA A 108 11.57 -7.91 9.89
N GLU A 109 11.12 -8.98 10.51
CA GLU A 109 9.92 -9.71 10.10
C GLU A 109 8.97 -9.79 11.28
N MET A 110 7.72 -9.37 11.07
CA MET A 110 6.64 -9.64 12.01
C MET A 110 5.98 -10.95 11.61
N LEU A 111 6.23 -12.01 12.38
CA LEU A 111 5.63 -13.32 12.19
C LEU A 111 4.40 -13.45 13.09
N THR A 112 3.41 -14.23 12.67
CA THR A 112 2.20 -14.53 13.45
C THR A 112 1.84 -16.01 13.39
N GLY A 113 0.99 -16.48 14.31
CA GLY A 113 0.51 -17.86 14.35
C GLY A 113 1.63 -18.89 14.49
N GLN A 114 1.53 -19.99 13.75
CA GLN A 114 2.50 -21.09 13.83
C GLN A 114 3.93 -20.64 13.48
N ALA A 115 4.10 -19.75 12.50
CA ALA A 115 5.41 -19.22 12.15
C ALA A 115 6.04 -18.42 13.30
N ALA A 116 5.23 -17.69 14.07
CA ALA A 116 5.70 -17.00 15.26
C ALA A 116 6.09 -18.00 16.37
N ALA A 117 5.28 -19.03 16.61
CA ALA A 117 5.58 -20.06 17.59
C ALA A 117 6.89 -20.81 17.28
N ASP A 118 7.10 -21.18 16.00
CA ASP A 118 8.30 -21.88 15.54
C ASP A 118 9.54 -20.98 15.66
N ALA A 119 9.43 -19.71 15.26
CA ALA A 119 10.54 -18.76 15.34
C ALA A 119 10.89 -18.41 16.79
N ALA A 120 9.90 -18.24 17.67
CA ALA A 120 10.11 -18.00 19.09
C ALA A 120 10.79 -19.21 19.75
N ALA A 121 10.33 -20.44 19.46
CA ALA A 121 10.96 -21.66 19.96
C ALA A 121 12.40 -21.80 19.48
N ALA A 122 12.67 -21.50 18.20
CA ALA A 122 14.03 -21.53 17.64
C ALA A 122 14.95 -20.47 18.26
N ALA A 123 14.41 -19.33 18.69
CA ALA A 123 15.14 -18.29 19.41
C ALA A 123 15.35 -18.60 20.91
N GLY A 124 14.74 -19.68 21.43
CA GLY A 124 14.76 -20.00 22.86
C GLY A 124 13.88 -19.10 23.72
N GLU A 125 12.90 -18.43 23.10
CA GLU A 125 11.92 -17.54 23.73
C GLU A 125 10.63 -18.31 24.04
N GLU A 126 9.70 -17.66 24.75
CA GLU A 126 8.38 -18.22 25.05
C GLU A 126 7.63 -18.64 23.78
N SER A 127 7.10 -19.87 23.75
CA SER A 127 6.36 -20.43 22.62
C SER A 127 5.11 -21.19 23.08
N PRO A 128 3.90 -20.86 22.56
CA PRO A 128 3.66 -19.77 21.62
C PRO A 128 3.93 -18.39 22.26
N PRO A 129 4.38 -17.39 21.49
CA PRO A 129 4.67 -16.07 22.04
C PRO A 129 3.38 -15.37 22.51
N PRO A 130 3.47 -14.51 23.52
CA PRO A 130 2.35 -13.65 23.92
C PRO A 130 1.82 -12.86 22.72
N ASN A 131 0.51 -12.62 22.68
CA ASN A 131 -0.18 -11.88 21.63
C ASN A 131 -0.02 -12.46 20.20
N ASP A 132 0.43 -13.71 20.07
CA ASP A 132 0.52 -14.48 18.81
C ASP A 132 1.39 -13.82 17.72
N TYR A 133 2.41 -13.05 18.12
CA TYR A 133 3.39 -12.49 17.20
C TYR A 133 4.82 -12.68 17.70
N PHE A 134 5.75 -12.78 16.75
CA PHE A 134 7.18 -12.78 17.03
C PHE A 134 7.89 -11.89 16.02
N ILE A 135 8.69 -10.93 16.51
CA ILE A 135 9.50 -10.08 15.65
C ILE A 135 10.89 -10.67 15.53
N SER A 136 11.22 -11.18 14.35
CA SER A 136 12.55 -11.68 14.06
C SER A 136 13.39 -10.62 13.35
N ASN A 137 14.62 -10.44 13.78
CA ASN A 137 15.61 -9.69 13.01
C ASN A 137 16.92 -10.48 13.01
N ASN A 138 16.99 -11.44 12.09
CA ASN A 138 18.16 -12.28 11.86
C ASN A 138 19.21 -11.60 10.96
N ASN A 139 18.84 -10.53 10.24
CA ASN A 139 19.73 -9.81 9.34
C ASN A 139 19.83 -8.32 9.72
N LYS A 140 20.91 -7.98 10.44
CA LYS A 140 21.19 -6.62 10.93
C LYS A 140 21.70 -5.65 9.87
N LYS A 141 21.54 -5.96 8.58
CA LYS A 141 21.99 -5.08 7.50
C LYS A 141 21.18 -3.78 7.54
N LEU A 142 21.88 -2.68 7.78
CA LEU A 142 21.34 -1.34 7.67
C LEU A 142 21.23 -0.92 6.20
N ARG A 143 20.12 -0.27 5.86
CA ARG A 143 19.86 0.29 4.53
C ARG A 143 19.45 1.73 4.69
N GLU A 144 19.85 2.57 3.76
CA GLU A 144 19.55 3.99 3.82
C GLU A 144 18.84 4.41 2.54
N PHE A 145 17.76 5.17 2.70
CA PHE A 145 16.93 5.61 1.60
C PHE A 145 16.62 7.10 1.73
N PRO A 146 16.51 7.85 0.62
CA PRO A 146 15.84 9.14 0.64
C PRO A 146 14.38 8.96 1.04
N VAL A 147 13.80 9.99 1.65
CA VAL A 147 12.37 10.02 2.02
C VAL A 147 11.69 11.22 1.37
N ASP A 148 10.45 11.01 0.91
CA ASP A 148 9.56 12.09 0.54
C ASP A 148 9.12 12.84 1.80
N THR A 149 9.60 14.07 1.98
CA THR A 149 9.31 14.89 3.17
C THR A 149 7.91 15.51 3.15
N ALA A 150 7.15 15.39 2.06
CA ALA A 150 5.77 15.85 1.98
C ALA A 150 4.76 14.85 2.57
N ILE A 151 5.21 13.65 2.96
CA ILE A 151 4.34 12.62 3.52
C ILE A 151 3.84 12.99 4.92
N ASN A 152 2.74 12.34 5.30
CA ASN A 152 2.37 12.23 6.70
C ASN A 152 2.75 10.85 7.22
N VAL A 153 3.25 10.82 8.45
CA VAL A 153 3.59 9.60 9.19
C VAL A 153 2.44 9.22 10.11
N THR A 154 2.05 7.95 10.09
CA THR A 154 1.05 7.43 11.03
C THR A 154 1.75 6.91 12.28
N LEU A 155 1.39 7.42 13.45
CA LEU A 155 1.91 6.99 14.75
C LEU A 155 0.81 6.36 15.59
N THR A 156 1.19 5.42 16.44
CA THR A 156 0.33 4.81 17.48
C THR A 156 0.86 5.12 18.87
N SER A 157 2.16 5.32 19.03
CA SER A 157 2.75 5.77 20.30
C SER A 157 2.46 7.24 20.55
N THR A 158 2.15 7.60 21.79
CA THR A 158 1.93 8.98 22.26
C THR A 158 2.78 9.24 23.50
N ALA A 159 2.91 10.50 23.92
CA ALA A 159 3.58 10.82 25.18
C ALA A 159 2.85 10.26 26.42
N GLN A 160 1.58 9.86 26.30
CA GLN A 160 0.73 9.38 27.39
C GLN A 160 0.47 7.86 27.34
N GLY A 161 1.09 7.13 26.41
CA GLY A 161 0.82 5.72 26.18
C GLY A 161 0.56 5.42 24.71
N VAL A 162 -0.44 4.61 24.40
CA VAL A 162 -0.71 4.16 23.02
C VAL A 162 -2.11 4.56 22.57
N LYS A 163 -2.22 4.95 21.30
CA LYS A 163 -3.45 5.23 20.56
C LYS A 163 -3.59 4.20 19.42
N PRO A 164 -4.27 3.05 19.65
CA PRO A 164 -4.28 1.93 18.71
C PRO A 164 -4.87 2.26 17.32
N GLU A 165 -5.80 3.20 17.25
CA GLU A 165 -6.40 3.66 15.98
C GLU A 165 -5.45 4.53 15.14
N GLY A 166 -4.31 4.92 15.71
CA GLY A 166 -3.30 5.75 15.08
C GLY A 166 -3.68 7.23 14.99
N TYR A 167 -2.69 8.05 14.63
CA TYR A 167 -2.86 9.46 14.30
C TYR A 167 -1.80 9.91 13.29
N SER A 168 -2.15 10.90 12.48
CA SER A 168 -1.30 11.42 11.41
C SER A 168 -0.47 12.61 11.87
N VAL A 169 0.81 12.61 11.53
CA VAL A 169 1.77 13.67 11.87
C VAL A 169 2.54 14.06 10.60
N PRO A 170 2.72 15.36 10.28
CA PRO A 170 3.59 15.77 9.18
C PRO A 170 5.01 15.21 9.36
N PHE A 171 5.70 14.84 8.27
CA PHE A 171 7.03 14.24 8.36
C PHE A 171 8.03 15.08 9.18
N GLY A 172 8.04 16.41 9.01
CA GLY A 172 8.94 17.28 9.79
C GLY A 172 8.70 17.22 11.30
N ASP A 173 7.45 17.09 11.74
CA ASP A 173 7.11 16.93 13.16
C ASP A 173 7.53 15.55 13.66
N PHE A 174 7.32 14.51 12.86
CA PHE A 174 7.82 13.16 13.15
C PHE A 174 9.34 13.14 13.30
N GLN A 175 10.08 13.78 12.39
CA GLN A 175 11.54 13.90 12.46
C GLN A 175 11.96 14.59 13.77
N ASN A 176 11.34 15.72 14.11
CA ASN A 176 11.64 16.45 15.35
C ASN A 176 11.40 15.61 16.62
N ILE A 177 10.33 14.81 16.64
CA ILE A 177 10.05 13.87 17.73
C ILE A 177 11.12 12.78 17.76
N PHE A 178 11.39 12.14 16.62
CA PHE A 178 12.32 11.01 16.51
C PHE A 178 13.75 11.40 16.92
N THR A 179 14.22 12.59 16.51
CA THR A 179 15.57 13.08 16.84
C THR A 179 15.64 13.77 18.20
N GLY A 180 14.54 13.80 18.96
CA GLY A 180 14.48 14.40 20.29
C GLY A 180 14.59 15.93 20.31
N VAL A 181 14.36 16.60 19.18
CA VAL A 181 14.28 18.07 19.10
C VAL A 181 13.03 18.57 19.82
N VAL A 182 11.93 17.83 19.70
CA VAL A 182 10.69 18.06 20.43
C VAL A 182 10.39 16.86 21.31
N SER A 183 9.86 17.10 22.51
CA SER A 183 9.43 16.03 23.42
C SER A 183 8.29 15.21 22.82
N GLY A 184 8.35 13.88 22.96
CA GLY A 184 7.36 12.97 22.42
C GLY A 184 7.61 11.52 22.88
N PRO A 185 6.88 10.54 22.31
CA PRO A 185 7.14 9.13 22.57
C PRO A 185 8.56 8.72 22.17
N ASP A 186 9.13 7.72 22.84
CA ASP A 186 10.35 7.06 22.36
C ASP A 186 10.03 6.18 21.15
N LEU A 187 10.35 6.70 19.96
CA LEU A 187 10.13 6.04 18.69
C LEU A 187 11.32 5.17 18.25
N SER A 188 12.47 5.23 18.95
CA SER A 188 13.70 4.54 18.54
C SER A 188 13.62 3.01 18.62
N ARG A 189 12.65 2.51 19.41
CA ARG A 189 12.39 1.09 19.64
C ARG A 189 11.12 0.60 18.96
N GLN A 190 10.36 1.48 18.31
CA GLN A 190 9.10 1.11 17.69
C GLN A 190 9.34 0.53 16.30
N PRO A 191 8.62 -0.54 15.91
CA PRO A 191 8.63 -1.02 14.55
C PRO A 191 7.70 -0.19 13.66
N PHE A 192 8.07 -0.10 12.39
CA PHE A 192 7.34 0.62 11.36
C PHE A 192 7.13 -0.27 10.13
N TRP A 193 6.01 -0.06 9.46
CA TRP A 193 5.85 -0.40 8.06
C TRP A 193 6.31 0.78 7.21
N ILE A 194 7.31 0.55 6.36
CA ILE A 194 7.76 1.52 5.37
C ILE A 194 7.35 1.05 3.98
N THR A 195 6.98 1.97 3.09
CA THR A 195 6.79 1.66 1.67
C THR A 195 7.80 2.44 0.85
N ILE A 196 8.57 1.71 0.04
CA ILE A 196 9.56 2.25 -0.88
C ILE A 196 8.99 2.17 -2.30
N LYS A 197 9.06 3.27 -3.04
CA LYS A 197 8.71 3.36 -4.45
C LYS A 197 9.81 4.10 -5.18
N ASP A 198 10.30 3.52 -6.26
CA ASP A 198 11.40 4.07 -7.06
C ASP A 198 12.62 4.44 -6.17
N GLY A 199 12.93 3.57 -5.20
CA GLY A 199 14.03 3.77 -4.25
C GLY A 199 13.82 4.87 -3.18
N THR A 200 12.64 5.48 -3.09
CA THR A 200 12.32 6.53 -2.10
C THR A 200 11.25 6.05 -1.11
N ILE A 201 11.39 6.37 0.17
CA ILE A 201 10.35 6.09 1.17
C ILE A 201 9.18 7.06 0.96
N THR A 202 7.99 6.53 0.70
CA THR A 202 6.77 7.30 0.44
C THR A 202 5.66 7.10 1.46
N ILE A 203 5.79 6.10 2.34
CA ILE A 203 4.83 5.85 3.45
C ILE A 203 5.63 5.37 4.65
N ILE A 204 5.30 5.91 5.83
CA ILE A 204 5.77 5.44 7.12
C ILE A 204 4.56 5.32 8.05
N ALA A 205 4.37 4.14 8.63
CA ALA A 205 3.33 3.89 9.62
C ALA A 205 3.88 3.02 10.75
N GLU A 206 3.74 3.47 11.98
CA GLU A 206 4.08 2.69 13.17
C GLU A 206 3.20 1.43 13.25
N GLN A 207 3.80 0.29 13.60
CA GLN A 207 3.04 -0.92 13.91
C GLN A 207 2.64 -0.88 15.39
N TYR A 208 1.32 -0.89 15.64
CA TYR A 208 0.79 -1.08 16.98
C TYR A 208 1.17 -2.47 17.53
N LEU A 209 1.79 -2.51 18.70
CA LEU A 209 2.01 -3.75 19.46
C LEU A 209 1.13 -3.71 20.72
N PRO A 210 0.21 -4.67 20.91
CA PRO A 210 -0.71 -4.71 22.05
C PRO A 210 -0.04 -5.10 23.37
#